data_AF-A0A3C1UTN8-F1
#
_entry.id   AF-A0A3C1UTN8-F1
#
_cell.length_a   1.000
_cell.length_b   1.000
_cell.length_c   1.000
_cell.angle_alpha   90.00
_cell.angle_beta   90.00
_cell.angle_gamma   90.00
#
_symmetry.space_group_name_H-M   'P 1'
#
loop_
_entity.id
_entity.type
_entity.pdbx_description
1 polymer ?
#
loop_
_entity_poly.entity_id
_entity_poly.type
_entity_poly.pdbx_seq_one_letter_code
_entity_poly.pdbx_strand_id
1 'polypeptide(L)'
;MGLISNMFNYSKPGPGVDKEERQKRRFFLFFELFFRKFWKLIQLNLLYVLFWIPPLIAGTLLTPYNATLAYLAFFLVGTFVAGPATAGAVYILRNFATQTPVFLLSDFFQQFKANYKQSALAFLFNSLALFACYASYLFYGEYMDMGFLNYVFKAMVLIMALLVLFETFHTFLMIVTVDLKLKDIFKNCFLFAILNLVRNFCSLLFAVGFLWLEYKFFPLS
;
A
#
# COMPACT_ATOMS: atom_id res chain seq x y z
N MET A 1 -37.59 43.44 -12.77
CA MET A 1 -36.21 43.31 -13.31
C MET A 1 -35.55 41.93 -13.08
N GLY A 2 -36.26 40.87 -12.66
CA GLY A 2 -35.64 39.56 -12.32
C GLY A 2 -35.69 38.46 -13.40
N LEU A 3 -36.45 38.65 -14.49
CA LEU A 3 -36.63 37.62 -15.52
C LEU A 3 -35.44 37.55 -16.48
N ILE A 4 -34.91 38.70 -16.91
CA ILE A 4 -33.78 38.78 -17.84
C ILE A 4 -32.47 38.33 -17.15
N SER A 5 -32.31 38.65 -15.86
CA SER A 5 -31.16 38.18 -15.05
C SER A 5 -31.10 36.64 -14.92
N ASN A 6 -32.25 35.97 -14.89
CA ASN A 6 -32.30 34.50 -14.81
C ASN A 6 -31.96 33.80 -16.15
N MET A 7 -32.08 34.49 -17.29
CA MET A 7 -31.76 33.94 -18.61
C MET A 7 -30.26 33.91 -18.91
N PHE A 8 -29.48 34.81 -18.30
CA PHE A 8 -28.02 34.88 -18.46
C PHE A 8 -27.26 34.15 -17.34
N ASN A 9 -27.96 33.35 -16.54
CA ASN A 9 -27.34 32.60 -15.46
C ASN A 9 -26.84 31.23 -15.96
N TYR A 10 -25.69 31.26 -16.64
CA TYR A 10 -25.00 30.11 -17.22
C TYR A 10 -24.49 29.07 -16.20
N SER A 11 -24.68 29.31 -14.90
CA SER A 11 -24.28 28.38 -13.82
C SER A 11 -25.33 27.30 -13.53
N LYS A 12 -26.50 27.33 -14.18
CA LYS A 12 -27.52 26.28 -14.04
C LYS A 12 -27.23 25.14 -15.01
N PRO A 13 -27.11 23.88 -14.53
CA PRO A 13 -27.01 22.73 -15.42
C PRO A 13 -28.25 22.67 -16.33
N GLY A 14 -28.02 22.47 -17.63
CA GLY A 14 -29.06 22.47 -18.65
C GLY A 14 -30.10 21.35 -18.45
N PRO A 15 -31.29 21.45 -19.07
CA PRO A 15 -32.31 20.40 -18.99
C PRO A 15 -31.74 19.09 -19.55
N GLY A 16 -31.60 18.07 -18.70
CA GLY A 16 -31.02 16.77 -19.07
C GLY A 16 -29.61 16.51 -18.55
N VAL A 17 -28.96 17.49 -17.89
CA VAL A 17 -27.74 17.23 -17.09
C VAL A 17 -28.20 16.70 -15.74
N ASP A 18 -27.93 15.42 -15.48
CA ASP A 18 -28.28 14.78 -14.22
C ASP A 18 -27.69 15.58 -13.05
N LYS A 19 -28.53 15.95 -12.09
CA LYS A 19 -28.09 16.69 -10.91
C LYS A 19 -27.20 15.74 -10.12
N GLU A 20 -25.88 15.94 -10.20
CA GLU A 20 -24.82 15.25 -9.46
C GLU A 20 -25.28 13.92 -8.86
N GLU A 21 -25.03 12.80 -9.57
CA GLU A 21 -25.34 11.46 -9.07
C GLU A 21 -25.01 11.39 -7.57
N ARG A 22 -26.05 11.28 -6.74
CA ARG A 22 -25.96 11.41 -5.29
C ARG A 22 -24.85 10.48 -4.81
N GLN A 23 -23.70 11.02 -4.41
CA GLN A 23 -22.53 10.21 -4.07
C GLN A 23 -22.95 9.19 -2.99
N LYS A 24 -23.06 7.92 -3.37
CA LYS A 24 -23.46 6.84 -2.45
C LYS A 24 -22.52 6.84 -1.25
N ARG A 25 -23.01 6.42 -0.07
CA ARG A 25 -22.16 6.31 1.12
C ARG A 25 -20.94 5.44 0.79
N ARG A 26 -19.75 5.91 1.17
CA ARG A 26 -18.44 5.31 0.79
C ARG A 26 -18.35 3.81 1.05
N PHE A 27 -19.00 3.31 2.11
CA PHE A 27 -19.05 1.89 2.42
C PHE A 27 -19.76 1.06 1.34
N PHE A 28 -20.95 1.46 0.89
CA PHE A 28 -21.66 0.76 -0.18
C PHE A 28 -20.94 0.90 -1.52
N LEU A 29 -20.36 2.07 -1.78
CA LEU A 29 -19.55 2.31 -2.97
C LEU A 29 -18.36 1.35 -3.06
N PHE A 30 -17.72 1.01 -1.93
CA PHE A 30 -16.61 0.05 -1.89
C PHE A 30 -17.04 -1.33 -2.40
N PHE A 31 -18.12 -1.91 -1.86
CA PHE A 31 -18.57 -3.25 -2.27
C PHE A 31 -19.06 -3.27 -3.72
N GLU A 32 -19.77 -2.22 -4.14
CA GLU A 32 -20.18 -2.06 -5.54
C GLU A 32 -18.97 -2.05 -6.48
N LEU A 33 -17.92 -1.29 -6.14
CA LEU A 33 -16.68 -1.25 -6.90
C LEU A 33 -15.95 -2.60 -6.90
N PHE A 34 -15.86 -3.24 -5.73
CA PHE A 34 -15.19 -4.52 -5.54
C PHE A 34 -15.81 -5.61 -6.42
N PHE A 35 -17.13 -5.79 -6.37
CA PHE A 35 -17.82 -6.81 -7.18
C PHE A 35 -17.83 -6.45 -8.66
N ARG A 36 -18.05 -5.18 -9.02
CA ARG A 36 -18.04 -4.72 -10.42
C ARG A 36 -16.69 -4.92 -11.09
N LYS A 37 -15.58 -4.75 -10.36
CA LYS A 37 -14.21 -4.89 -10.88
C LYS A 37 -13.54 -6.18 -10.42
N PHE A 38 -14.29 -7.15 -9.90
CA PHE A 38 -13.76 -8.38 -9.29
C PHE A 38 -12.77 -9.11 -10.20
N TRP A 39 -13.13 -9.34 -11.47
CA TRP A 39 -12.24 -9.99 -12.45
C TRP A 39 -10.97 -9.19 -12.74
N LYS A 40 -11.06 -7.85 -12.75
CA LYS A 40 -9.89 -6.98 -12.93
C LYS A 40 -8.99 -6.97 -11.71
N LEU A 41 -9.56 -7.08 -10.50
CA LEU A 41 -8.79 -7.25 -9.27
C LEU A 41 -8.06 -8.59 -9.26
N ILE A 42 -8.68 -9.69 -9.71
CA ILE A 42 -7.99 -10.98 -9.88
C ILE A 42 -6.82 -10.85 -10.86
N GLN A 43 -7.03 -10.25 -12.03
CA GLN A 43 -5.97 -10.01 -13.02
C GLN A 43 -4.80 -9.20 -12.43
N LEU A 44 -5.11 -8.16 -11.65
CA LEU A 44 -4.10 -7.32 -11.01
C LEU A 44 -3.30 -8.10 -9.96
N ASN A 45 -3.96 -8.91 -9.13
CA ASN A 45 -3.29 -9.73 -8.13
C ASN A 45 -2.41 -10.81 -8.78
N LEU A 46 -2.89 -11.49 -9.83
CA LEU A 46 -2.08 -12.44 -10.58
C LEU A 46 -0.85 -11.78 -11.19
N LEU A 47 -1.02 -10.60 -11.79
CA LEU A 47 0.10 -9.82 -12.31
C LEU A 47 1.10 -9.49 -11.20
N TYR A 48 0.63 -9.06 -10.03
CA TYR A 48 1.48 -8.74 -8.88
C TYR A 48 2.24 -9.97 -8.36
N VAL A 49 1.61 -11.14 -8.29
CA VAL A 49 2.24 -12.41 -7.87
C VAL A 49 3.39 -12.81 -8.80
N LEU A 50 3.30 -12.55 -10.11
CA LEU A 50 4.40 -12.84 -11.05
C LEU A 50 5.69 -12.10 -10.67
N PHE A 51 5.58 -10.90 -10.07
CA PHE A 51 6.74 -10.13 -9.62
C PHE A 51 7.41 -10.69 -8.36
N TRP A 52 6.76 -11.62 -7.66
CA TRP A 52 7.36 -12.36 -6.55
C TRP A 52 8.15 -13.62 -6.99
N ILE A 53 8.02 -14.04 -8.25
CA ILE A 53 8.76 -15.19 -8.80
C ILE A 53 10.28 -14.94 -8.85
N PRO A 54 10.80 -13.82 -9.40
CA PRO A 54 12.26 -13.59 -9.45
C PRO A 54 12.93 -13.58 -8.06
N PRO A 55 12.38 -12.93 -7.02
CA PRO A 55 12.90 -13.03 -5.66
C PRO A 55 12.96 -14.47 -5.13
N LEU A 56 11.90 -15.26 -5.35
CA LEU A 56 11.84 -16.67 -4.93
C LEU A 56 12.92 -17.51 -5.61
N ILE A 57 13.10 -17.34 -6.92
CA ILE A 57 14.16 -18.02 -7.67
C ILE A 57 15.54 -17.61 -7.15
N ALA A 58 15.79 -16.31 -6.96
CA ALA A 58 17.08 -15.81 -6.47
C ALA A 58 17.42 -16.36 -5.07
N GLY A 59 16.44 -16.42 -4.16
CA GLY A 59 16.61 -17.01 -2.84
C GLY A 59 16.93 -18.50 -2.93
N THR A 60 16.07 -19.28 -3.60
CA THR A 60 16.19 -20.74 -3.68
C THR A 60 17.50 -21.21 -4.33
N LEU A 61 17.94 -20.56 -5.41
CA LEU A 61 19.21 -20.90 -6.10
C LEU A 61 20.45 -20.76 -5.20
N LEU A 62 20.43 -19.82 -4.25
CA LEU A 62 21.57 -19.57 -3.36
C LEU A 62 21.52 -20.37 -2.06
N THR A 63 20.38 -20.98 -1.72
CA THR A 63 20.22 -21.78 -0.50
C THR A 63 21.27 -22.89 -0.30
N PRO A 64 21.69 -23.65 -1.33
CA PRO A 64 22.68 -24.73 -1.13
C PRO A 64 24.09 -24.21 -0.83
N TYR A 65 24.36 -22.93 -1.15
CA TYR A 65 25.68 -22.33 -0.96
C TYR A 65 25.80 -21.64 0.40
N ASN A 66 24.82 -20.79 0.75
CA ASN A 66 24.81 -20.07 2.02
C ASN A 66 23.41 -19.47 2.28
N ALA A 67 22.80 -19.83 3.42
CA ALA A 67 21.48 -19.34 3.79
C ALA A 67 21.43 -17.79 3.93
N THR A 68 22.46 -17.17 4.49
CA THR A 68 22.53 -15.71 4.65
C THR A 68 22.57 -15.01 3.29
N LEU A 69 23.35 -15.52 2.34
CA LEU A 69 23.39 -14.98 0.98
C LEU A 69 22.05 -15.17 0.27
N ALA A 70 21.37 -16.30 0.49
CA ALA A 70 20.04 -16.55 -0.06
C ALA A 70 19.00 -15.54 0.45
N TYR A 71 18.97 -15.28 1.77
CA TYR A 71 18.05 -14.28 2.35
C TYR A 71 18.33 -12.87 1.84
N LEU A 72 19.60 -12.49 1.73
CA LEU A 72 20.00 -11.18 1.19
C LEU A 72 19.59 -11.04 -0.28
N ALA A 73 19.77 -12.09 -1.10
CA ALA A 73 19.35 -12.06 -2.49
C ALA A 73 17.84 -11.98 -2.64
N PHE A 74 17.08 -12.77 -1.87
CA PHE A 74 15.62 -12.67 -1.82
C PHE A 74 15.17 -11.25 -1.45
N PHE A 75 15.77 -10.66 -0.42
CA PHE A 75 15.44 -9.32 0.04
C PHE A 75 15.77 -8.23 -0.99
N LEU A 76 16.97 -8.25 -1.57
CA LEU A 76 17.41 -7.24 -2.53
C LEU A 76 16.61 -7.35 -3.83
N VAL A 77 16.52 -8.54 -4.42
CA VAL A 77 15.72 -8.75 -5.65
C VAL A 77 14.25 -8.44 -5.37
N GLY A 78 13.72 -8.87 -4.23
CA GLY A 78 12.37 -8.54 -3.76
C GLY A 78 12.11 -7.05 -3.74
N THR A 79 13.02 -6.27 -3.16
CA THR A 79 12.86 -4.81 -3.04
C THR A 79 12.77 -4.11 -4.39
N PHE A 80 13.70 -4.43 -5.30
CA PHE A 80 13.77 -3.76 -6.61
C PHE A 80 12.69 -4.22 -7.60
N VAL A 81 12.03 -5.35 -7.33
CA VAL A 81 10.95 -5.87 -8.16
C VAL A 81 9.58 -5.54 -7.56
N ALA A 82 9.37 -5.81 -6.27
CA ALA A 82 8.10 -5.61 -5.57
C ALA A 82 7.78 -4.14 -5.30
N GLY A 83 8.77 -3.28 -5.06
CA GLY A 83 8.53 -1.84 -4.86
C GLY A 83 7.83 -1.20 -6.08
N PRO A 84 8.43 -1.26 -7.28
CA PRO A 84 7.81 -0.77 -8.50
C PRO A 84 6.52 -1.50 -8.90
N ALA A 85 6.42 -2.80 -8.63
CA ALA A 85 5.18 -3.55 -8.83
C ALA A 85 4.04 -3.02 -7.92
N THR A 86 4.37 -2.65 -6.69
CA THR A 86 3.41 -2.07 -5.73
C THR A 86 2.96 -0.69 -6.20
N ALA A 87 3.86 0.14 -6.76
CA ALA A 87 3.47 1.42 -7.35
C ALA A 87 2.50 1.22 -8.54
N GLY A 88 2.80 0.30 -9.47
CA GLY A 88 1.89 -0.03 -10.58
C GLY A 88 0.52 -0.52 -10.10
N ALA A 89 0.50 -1.39 -9.08
CA ALA A 89 -0.74 -1.90 -8.50
C ALA A 89 -1.55 -0.80 -7.81
N VAL A 90 -0.91 0.03 -6.98
CA VAL A 90 -1.56 1.12 -6.25
C VAL A 90 -2.13 2.18 -7.20
N TYR A 91 -1.45 2.48 -8.31
CA TYR A 91 -2.01 3.36 -9.34
C TYR A 91 -3.32 2.84 -9.92
N ILE A 92 -3.37 1.55 -10.26
CA ILE A 92 -4.58 0.91 -10.80
C ILE A 92 -5.69 0.89 -9.76
N LEU A 93 -5.38 0.54 -8.51
CA LEU A 93 -6.36 0.55 -7.41
C LEU A 93 -6.90 1.95 -7.13
N ARG A 94 -6.04 2.97 -7.13
CA ARG A 94 -6.44 4.38 -7.04
C ARG A 94 -7.41 4.72 -8.15
N ASN A 95 -7.09 4.39 -9.39
CA ASN A 95 -7.93 4.70 -10.54
C ASN A 95 -9.26 3.92 -10.54
N PHE A 96 -9.26 2.69 -10.02
CA PHE A 96 -10.49 1.94 -9.78
C PHE A 96 -11.38 2.62 -8.74
N ALA A 97 -10.79 3.14 -7.66
CA ALA A 97 -11.51 3.88 -6.62
C ALA A 97 -12.04 5.23 -7.13
N THR A 98 -11.29 5.92 -8.00
CA THR A 98 -11.71 7.19 -8.64
C THR A 98 -12.56 6.98 -9.89
N GLN A 99 -12.88 5.73 -10.25
CA GLN A 99 -13.68 5.36 -11.42
C GLN A 99 -13.13 5.87 -12.77
N THR A 100 -11.83 6.09 -12.86
CA THR A 100 -11.17 6.45 -14.12
C THR A 100 -10.95 5.19 -14.97
N PRO A 101 -11.02 5.29 -16.30
CA PRO A 101 -10.72 4.16 -17.18
C PRO A 101 -9.24 3.78 -17.06
N VAL A 102 -8.95 2.48 -17.06
CA VAL A 102 -7.60 1.94 -16.89
C VAL A 102 -7.39 0.77 -17.83
N PHE A 103 -6.29 0.80 -18.58
CA PHE A 103 -5.78 -0.34 -19.32
C PHE A 103 -4.79 -1.08 -18.43
N LEU A 104 -5.25 -2.16 -17.79
CA LEU A 104 -4.56 -2.82 -16.68
C LEU A 104 -3.07 -3.10 -16.95
N LEU A 105 -2.73 -3.74 -18.07
CA LEU A 105 -1.33 -4.12 -18.34
C LEU A 105 -0.46 -2.92 -18.74
N SER A 106 -0.91 -2.09 -19.69
CA SER A 106 -0.11 -0.96 -20.16
C SER A 106 0.13 0.04 -19.04
N ASP A 107 -0.91 0.36 -18.27
CA ASP A 107 -0.84 1.38 -17.23
C ASP A 107 0.01 0.87 -16.05
N PHE A 108 -0.09 -0.43 -15.73
CA PHE A 108 0.79 -1.06 -14.74
C PHE A 108 2.26 -0.89 -15.12
N PHE A 109 2.65 -1.31 -16.33
CA PHE A 109 4.05 -1.27 -16.77
C PHE A 109 4.56 0.15 -17.00
N GLN A 110 3.69 1.07 -17.42
CA GLN A 110 4.02 2.49 -17.52
C GLN A 110 4.38 3.05 -16.14
N GLN A 111 3.56 2.78 -15.12
CA GLN A 111 3.78 3.29 -13.76
C GLN A 111 4.93 2.59 -13.03
N PHE A 112 5.08 1.28 -13.26
CA PHE A 112 6.23 0.51 -12.80
C PHE A 112 7.55 1.17 -13.23
N LYS A 113 7.66 1.56 -14.52
CA LYS A 113 8.87 2.16 -15.08
C LYS A 113 9.03 3.61 -14.64
N ALA A 114 7.96 4.41 -14.68
CA ALA A 114 8.00 5.82 -14.33
C ALA A 114 8.46 6.06 -12.89
N ASN A 115 7.99 5.24 -11.95
CA ASN A 115 8.27 5.40 -10.52
C ASN A 115 9.30 4.41 -9.97
N TYR A 116 10.04 3.72 -10.84
CA TYR A 116 10.88 2.58 -10.47
C TYR A 116 11.84 2.90 -9.32
N LYS A 117 12.68 3.94 -9.47
CA LYS A 117 13.69 4.29 -8.47
C LYS A 117 13.04 4.73 -7.15
N GLN A 118 11.99 5.53 -7.23
CA GLN A 118 11.34 6.12 -6.06
C GLN A 118 10.61 5.06 -5.23
N SER A 119 9.88 4.16 -5.90
CA SER A 119 9.13 3.06 -5.27
C SER A 119 10.04 1.95 -4.75
N ALA A 120 11.11 1.59 -5.46
CA ALA A 120 12.10 0.64 -4.96
C ALA A 120 12.79 1.15 -3.68
N LEU A 121 13.22 2.41 -3.66
CA LEU A 121 13.81 3.02 -2.46
C LEU A 121 12.80 3.15 -1.32
N ALA A 122 11.54 3.47 -1.61
CA ALA A 122 10.50 3.52 -0.59
C ALA A 122 10.30 2.14 0.07
N PHE A 123 10.21 1.08 -0.74
CA PHE A 123 10.11 -0.29 -0.26
C PHE A 123 11.34 -0.68 0.58
N LEU A 124 12.55 -0.31 0.13
CA LEU A 124 13.79 -0.57 0.86
C LEU A 124 13.77 0.08 2.24
N PHE A 125 13.45 1.38 2.33
CA PHE A 125 13.48 2.08 3.61
C PHE A 125 12.39 1.57 4.57
N ASN A 126 11.19 1.27 4.07
CA ASN A 126 10.13 0.74 4.93
C ASN A 126 10.41 -0.67 5.42
N SER A 127 10.93 -1.54 4.56
CA SER A 127 11.31 -2.89 4.96
C SER A 127 12.48 -2.89 5.96
N LEU A 128 13.49 -2.03 5.76
CA LEU A 128 14.59 -1.85 6.73
C LEU A 128 14.09 -1.26 8.06
N ALA A 129 13.17 -0.30 8.04
CA ALA A 129 12.60 0.26 9.26
C ALA A 129 11.82 -0.79 10.06
N LEU A 130 11.01 -1.62 9.39
CA LEU A 130 10.31 -2.74 10.03
C LEU A 130 11.27 -3.81 10.54
N PHE A 131 12.32 -4.14 9.77
CA PHE A 131 13.37 -5.05 10.22
C PHE A 131 14.11 -4.53 11.46
N ALA A 132 14.43 -3.24 11.50
CA ALA A 132 15.03 -2.60 12.66
C ALA A 132 14.11 -2.69 13.88
N CYS A 133 12.81 -2.43 13.72
CA CYS A 133 11.83 -2.61 14.79
C CYS A 133 11.77 -4.07 15.28
N TYR A 134 11.77 -5.03 14.37
CA TYR A 134 11.79 -6.46 14.71
C TYR A 134 13.05 -6.85 15.48
N ALA A 135 14.24 -6.44 15.01
CA ALA A 135 15.50 -6.69 15.68
C ALA A 135 15.54 -6.04 17.08
N SER A 136 15.05 -4.80 17.23
CA SER A 136 14.94 -4.14 18.54
C SER A 136 13.96 -4.87 19.46
N TYR A 137 12.85 -5.38 18.95
CA TYR A 137 11.88 -6.15 19.74
C TYR A 137 12.50 -7.43 20.32
N LEU A 138 13.28 -8.16 19.51
CA LEU A 138 14.02 -9.34 19.96
C LEU A 138 15.13 -8.95 20.95
N PHE A 139 15.87 -7.88 20.67
CA PHE A 139 16.96 -7.39 21.54
C PHE A 139 16.47 -7.15 22.97
N TYR A 140 15.37 -6.40 23.15
CA TYR A 140 14.78 -6.17 24.47
C TYR A 140 14.06 -7.38 25.06
N GLY A 141 13.91 -8.47 24.30
CA GLY A 141 13.23 -9.68 24.75
C GLY A 141 14.11 -10.82 25.19
N GLU A 142 15.24 -11.01 24.50
CA GLU A 142 16.09 -12.18 24.67
C GLU A 142 17.48 -11.82 25.20
N TYR A 143 17.96 -10.60 24.92
CA TYR A 143 19.36 -10.22 25.15
C TYR A 143 19.54 -9.18 26.27
N MET A 144 18.46 -8.55 26.71
CA MET A 144 18.44 -7.62 27.83
C MET A 144 17.60 -8.18 28.95
N ASP A 145 18.10 -8.14 30.18
CA ASP A 145 17.35 -8.53 31.38
C ASP A 145 17.26 -7.35 32.35
N MET A 146 16.32 -6.43 32.07
CA MET A 146 16.01 -5.29 32.92
C MET A 146 14.64 -5.44 33.62
N GLY A 147 14.14 -6.67 33.75
CA GLY A 147 12.82 -6.95 34.35
C GLY A 147 11.69 -6.18 33.67
N PHE A 148 10.97 -5.34 34.42
CA PHE A 148 9.83 -4.56 33.92
C PHE A 148 10.17 -3.63 32.75
N LEU A 149 11.38 -3.04 32.74
CA LEU A 149 11.78 -2.08 31.69
C LEU A 149 11.82 -2.71 30.29
N ASN A 150 12.09 -4.01 30.19
CA ASN A 150 12.05 -4.73 28.92
C ASN A 150 10.67 -4.67 28.26
N TYR A 151 9.60 -4.84 29.05
CA TYR A 151 8.23 -4.75 28.55
C TYR A 151 7.88 -3.34 28.08
N VAL A 152 8.36 -2.32 28.78
CA VAL A 152 8.18 -0.91 28.40
C VAL A 152 8.85 -0.64 27.04
N PHE A 153 10.11 -1.03 26.87
CA PHE A 153 10.81 -0.84 25.59
C PHE A 153 10.18 -1.64 24.45
N LYS A 154 9.75 -2.88 24.70
CA LYS A 154 8.99 -3.67 23.72
C LYS A 154 7.71 -2.96 23.28
N ALA A 155 6.96 -2.37 24.22
CA ALA A 155 5.75 -1.63 23.91
C ALA A 155 6.05 -0.39 23.04
N MET A 156 7.10 0.36 23.36
CA MET A 156 7.53 1.52 22.55
C MET A 156 7.94 1.11 21.12
N VAL A 157 8.69 0.01 20.98
CA VAL A 157 9.07 -0.54 19.67
C VAL A 157 7.84 -0.99 18.88
N LEU A 158 6.86 -1.61 19.53
CA LEU A 158 5.62 -2.03 18.88
C LEU A 158 4.79 -0.83 18.39
N ILE A 159 4.72 0.24 19.19
CA ILE A 159 4.08 1.50 18.77
C ILE A 159 4.81 2.09 17.55
N MET A 160 6.15 2.09 17.55
CA MET A 160 6.92 2.56 16.40
C MET A 160 6.69 1.70 15.16
N ALA A 161 6.70 0.37 15.29
CA ALA A 161 6.42 -0.55 14.18
C ALA A 161 5.02 -0.29 13.60
N LEU A 162 4.03 -0.04 14.46
CA LEU A 162 2.67 0.29 14.05
C LEU A 162 2.58 1.62 13.29
N LEU A 163 3.34 2.64 13.70
CA LEU A 163 3.45 3.90 12.94
C LEU A 163 4.10 3.70 11.56
N VAL A 164 5.14 2.87 11.46
CA VAL A 164 5.78 2.54 10.18
C VAL A 164 4.83 1.76 9.26
N LEU A 165 4.04 0.84 9.81
CA LEU A 165 2.98 0.14 9.06
C LEU A 165 1.93 1.11 8.52
N PHE A 166 1.50 2.07 9.34
CA PHE A 166 0.53 3.08 8.92
C PHE A 166 1.08 4.03 7.87
N GLU A 167 2.34 4.42 7.98
CA GLU A 167 3.05 5.22 6.98
C GLU A 167 3.04 4.49 5.62
N THR A 168 3.32 3.17 5.63
CA THR A 168 3.38 2.33 4.43
C THR A 168 2.07 2.32 3.62
N PHE A 169 0.91 2.41 4.27
CA PHE A 169 -0.39 2.50 3.57
C PHE A 169 -0.52 3.73 2.69
N HIS A 170 0.22 4.81 3.00
CA HIS A 170 0.14 6.09 2.29
C HIS A 170 1.32 6.31 1.35
N THR A 171 2.48 5.68 1.59
CA THR A 171 3.73 5.92 0.83
C THR A 171 3.54 5.68 -0.66
N PHE A 172 3.06 4.49 -1.05
CA PHE A 172 2.90 4.14 -2.46
C PHE A 172 1.78 4.92 -3.14
N LEU A 173 0.74 5.30 -2.38
CA LEU A 173 -0.32 6.17 -2.90
C LEU A 173 0.24 7.57 -3.21
N MET A 174 1.04 8.13 -2.30
CA MET A 174 1.70 9.42 -2.52
C MET A 174 2.65 9.37 -3.72
N ILE A 175 3.45 8.31 -3.86
CA ILE A 175 4.37 8.14 -5.00
C ILE A 175 3.66 8.23 -6.36
N VAL A 176 2.45 7.66 -6.49
CA VAL A 176 1.73 7.65 -7.77
C VAL A 176 0.74 8.80 -7.94
N THR A 177 0.63 9.70 -6.94
CA THR A 177 -0.34 10.80 -6.94
C THR A 177 0.30 12.17 -6.98
N VAL A 178 1.47 12.34 -6.38
CA VAL A 178 2.12 13.63 -6.22
C VAL A 178 3.59 13.58 -6.61
N ASP A 179 4.03 14.62 -7.31
CA ASP A 179 5.42 14.78 -7.75
C ASP A 179 6.27 15.42 -6.65
N LEU A 180 6.61 14.64 -5.62
CA LEU A 180 7.44 15.08 -4.50
C LEU A 180 8.71 14.23 -4.37
N LYS A 181 9.75 14.80 -3.75
CA LYS A 181 10.95 14.05 -3.38
C LYS A 181 10.61 13.00 -2.33
N LEU A 182 11.26 11.85 -2.39
CA LEU A 182 10.99 10.71 -1.49
C LEU A 182 11.07 11.08 0.00
N LYS A 183 12.02 11.94 0.40
CA LYS A 183 12.13 12.43 1.79
C LYS A 183 10.88 13.17 2.25
N ASP A 184 10.28 13.96 1.37
CA ASP A 184 9.10 14.76 1.69
C ASP A 184 7.83 13.89 1.67
N ILE A 185 7.79 12.86 0.80
CA ILE A 185 6.76 11.82 0.86
C ILE A 185 6.76 11.14 2.23
N PHE A 186 7.91 10.69 2.71
CA PHE A 186 8.02 10.02 4.01
C PHE A 186 7.54 10.90 5.16
N LYS A 187 7.93 12.17 5.19
CA LYS A 187 7.44 13.13 6.20
C LYS A 187 5.93 13.29 6.16
N ASN A 188 5.35 13.42 4.97
CA ASN A 188 3.91 13.59 4.82
C ASN A 188 3.15 12.31 5.19
N CYS A 189 3.65 11.14 4.80
CA CYS A 189 3.03 9.85 5.13
C CYS A 189 3.11 9.56 6.64
N PHE A 190 4.22 9.92 7.29
CA PHE A 190 4.35 9.81 8.74
C PHE A 190 3.34 10.71 9.48
N LEU A 191 3.12 11.93 8.98
CA LEU A 191 2.06 12.79 9.52
C LEU A 191 0.67 12.16 9.32
N PHE A 192 0.39 11.57 8.16
CA PHE A 192 -0.88 10.86 7.92
C PHE A 192 -1.04 9.58 8.74
N ALA A 193 0.04 8.92 9.12
CA ALA A 193 0.02 7.78 10.02
C ALA A 193 -0.57 8.16 11.39
N ILE A 194 -0.23 9.36 11.89
CA ILE A 194 -0.71 9.90 13.17
C ILE A 194 -2.11 10.51 13.02
N LEU A 195 -2.31 11.38 12.03
CA LEU A 195 -3.58 12.12 11.88
C LEU A 195 -4.79 11.21 11.60
N ASN A 196 -4.59 10.13 10.83
CA ASN A 196 -5.67 9.23 10.42
C ASN A 196 -5.69 7.92 11.24
N LEU A 197 -5.30 7.97 12.52
CA LEU A 197 -5.18 6.82 13.42
C LEU A 197 -6.32 5.81 13.30
N VAL A 198 -7.58 6.25 13.50
CA VAL A 198 -8.75 5.36 13.47
C VAL A 198 -8.90 4.67 12.11
N ARG A 199 -8.72 5.41 11.02
CA ARG A 199 -8.86 4.87 9.67
C ARG A 199 -7.73 3.89 9.34
N ASN A 200 -6.51 4.19 9.77
CA ASN A 200 -5.35 3.32 9.59
C ASN A 200 -5.54 2.00 10.38
N PHE A 201 -6.08 2.07 11.59
CA PHE A 201 -6.47 0.89 12.36
C PHE A 201 -7.54 0.05 11.67
N CYS A 202 -8.60 0.67 11.15
CA CYS A 202 -9.63 -0.06 10.39
C CYS A 202 -9.03 -0.77 9.16
N SER A 203 -8.13 -0.11 8.42
CA SER A 203 -7.42 -0.72 7.29
C SER A 203 -6.52 -1.89 7.74
N LEU A 204 -5.81 -1.74 8.86
CA LEU A 204 -4.97 -2.79 9.43
C LEU A 204 -5.81 -4.01 9.84
N LEU A 205 -6.92 -3.80 10.55
CA LEU A 205 -7.82 -4.89 10.96
C LEU A 205 -8.41 -5.60 9.75
N PHE A 206 -8.78 -4.86 8.70
CA PHE A 206 -9.23 -5.45 7.44
C PHE A 206 -8.14 -6.30 6.78
N ALA A 207 -6.91 -5.80 6.70
CA ALA A 207 -5.78 -6.53 6.14
C ALA A 207 -5.44 -7.80 6.94
N VAL A 208 -5.37 -7.70 8.27
CA VAL A 208 -5.12 -8.85 9.16
C VAL A 208 -6.25 -9.87 9.06
N GLY A 209 -7.51 -9.43 9.03
CA GLY A 209 -8.65 -10.32 8.85
C GLY A 209 -8.63 -11.04 7.51
N PHE A 210 -8.21 -10.36 6.44
CA PHE A 210 -8.06 -10.96 5.12
C PHE A 210 -6.92 -11.99 5.09
N LEU A 211 -5.74 -11.67 5.64
CA LEU A 211 -4.61 -12.61 5.76
C LEU A 211 -4.97 -13.85 6.59
N TRP A 212 -5.75 -13.67 7.67
CA TRP A 212 -6.22 -14.78 8.49
C TRP A 212 -7.15 -15.72 7.71
N LEU A 213 -8.04 -15.17 6.87
CA LEU A 213 -8.87 -15.98 5.98
C LEU A 213 -8.02 -16.74 4.98
N GLU A 214 -7.05 -16.09 4.33
CA GLU A 214 -6.12 -16.73 3.40
C GLU A 214 -5.40 -17.91 4.06
N TYR A 215 -4.84 -17.72 5.26
CA TYR A 215 -4.19 -18.80 6.03
C TYR A 215 -5.12 -19.99 6.30
N LYS A 216 -6.39 -19.74 6.60
CA LYS A 216 -7.37 -20.79 6.92
C LYS A 216 -7.88 -21.55 5.68
N PHE A 217 -7.91 -20.92 4.51
CA PHE A 217 -8.34 -21.54 3.25
C PHE A 217 -7.17 -22.18 2.48
N PHE A 218 -5.97 -21.61 2.60
CA PHE A 218 -4.74 -22.09 2.00
C PHE A 218 -3.69 -22.32 3.09
N PRO A 219 -3.81 -23.42 3.86
CA PRO A 219 -2.77 -23.78 4.80
C PRO A 219 -1.51 -24.10 4.00
N LEU A 220 -0.57 -23.15 3.97
CA LEU A 220 0.79 -23.40 3.52
C LEU A 220 1.40 -24.33 4.57
N SER A 221 1.47 -25.61 4.22
CA SER A 221 2.05 -26.71 5.01
C SER A 221 3.52 -26.49 5.30
#